data_AF-A0A328A5A1-F1
#
_entry.id   AF-A0A328A5A1-F1
#
_cell.length_a   1.000
_cell.length_b   1.000
_cell.length_c   1.000
_cell.angle_alpha   90.00
_cell.angle_beta   90.00
_cell.angle_gamma   90.00
#
_symmetry.space_group_name_H-M   'P 1'
#
loop_
_entity.id
_entity.type
_entity.pdbx_description
1 polymer ?
#
loop_
_entity_poly.entity_id
_entity_poly.type
_entity_poly.pdbx_seq_one_letter_code
_entity_poly.pdbx_strand_id
1 'polypeptide(L)'
;MSLSVEERKVTSTELYAHLNDATLSIATIAEHFNLTSQDITAILNIDNSQMSTILPTNEFIHLVWDVRDFINDELRTHGITPKEYSYLKGMKTDYWFLR
;
A
#
# COMPACT_ATOMS: atom_id res chain seq x y z
N MET A 1 -13.22 0.08 6.73
CA MET A 1 -12.62 -0.49 7.96
C MET A 1 -11.74 0.57 8.58
N SER A 2 -11.89 0.84 9.88
CA SER A 2 -11.00 1.76 10.59
C SER A 2 -9.93 0.93 11.29
N LEU A 3 -8.82 0.64 10.62
CA LEU A 3 -7.68 0.00 11.26
C LEU A 3 -7.22 0.87 12.44
N SER A 4 -6.93 0.23 13.58
CA SER A 4 -6.36 0.90 14.73
C SER A 4 -4.97 1.48 14.39
N VAL A 5 -4.46 2.38 15.21
CA VAL A 5 -3.10 2.95 15.01
C VAL A 5 -2.04 1.83 15.04
N GLU A 6 -2.24 0.79 15.85
CA GLU A 6 -1.33 -0.34 15.95
C GLU A 6 -1.40 -1.25 14.72
N GLU A 7 -2.62 -1.54 14.24
CA GLU A 7 -2.82 -2.35 13.04
C GLU A 7 -2.24 -1.66 11.79
N ARG A 8 -2.37 -0.33 11.70
CA ARG A 8 -1.74 0.46 10.63
C ARG A 8 -0.22 0.38 10.67
N LYS A 9 0.40 0.45 11.85
CA LYS A 9 1.86 0.30 12.00
C LYS A 9 2.36 -1.08 11.58
N VAL A 10 1.65 -2.14 11.98
CA VAL A 10 2.02 -3.51 11.57
C VAL A 10 1.95 -3.64 10.06
N THR A 11 0.83 -3.22 9.47
CA THR A 11 0.61 -3.28 8.02
C THR A 11 1.63 -2.45 7.25
N SER A 12 1.96 -1.25 7.74
CA SER A 12 3.01 -0.40 7.16
C SER A 12 4.37 -1.10 7.16
N THR A 13 4.73 -1.72 8.27
CA THR A 13 5.98 -2.49 8.39
C THR A 13 6.03 -3.64 7.38
N GLU A 14 4.92 -4.34 7.20
CA GLU A 14 4.79 -5.41 6.20
C GLU A 14 4.93 -4.87 4.76
N LEU A 15 4.30 -3.72 4.44
CA LEU A 15 4.43 -3.07 3.14
C LEU A 15 5.89 -2.68 2.83
N TYR A 16 6.59 -2.07 3.79
CA TYR A 16 8.01 -1.74 3.64
C TYR A 16 8.90 -2.99 3.49
N ALA A 17 8.60 -4.07 4.20
CA ALA A 17 9.32 -5.32 4.05
C ALA A 17 9.15 -5.89 2.64
N HIS A 18 7.93 -5.90 2.11
CA HIS A 18 7.65 -6.38 0.76
C HIS A 18 8.26 -5.50 -0.32
N LEU A 19 8.27 -4.18 -0.12
CA LEU A 19 8.92 -3.23 -1.03
C LEU A 19 10.44 -3.50 -1.11
N ASN A 20 11.08 -3.76 0.04
CA ASN A 20 12.49 -4.15 0.09
C ASN A 20 12.74 -5.51 -0.57
N ASP A 21 11.88 -6.51 -0.32
CA ASP A 21 11.97 -7.85 -0.92
C ASP A 21 11.78 -7.80 -2.45
N ALA A 22 10.92 -6.90 -2.95
CA ALA A 22 10.70 -6.66 -4.38
C ALA A 22 11.82 -5.84 -5.03
N THR A 23 12.81 -5.36 -4.26
CA THR A 23 13.83 -4.41 -4.71
C THR A 23 13.26 -3.14 -5.37
N LEU A 24 12.01 -2.80 -5.02
CA LEU A 24 11.32 -1.61 -5.52
C LEU A 24 11.79 -0.37 -4.76
N SER A 25 11.82 0.76 -5.45
CA SER A 25 12.05 2.06 -4.81
C SER A 25 10.74 2.83 -4.67
N ILE A 26 10.64 3.66 -3.63
CA ILE A 26 9.50 4.57 -3.44
C ILE A 26 9.33 5.47 -4.68
N ALA A 27 10.43 5.88 -5.33
CA ALA A 27 10.40 6.69 -6.53
C ALA A 27 9.76 5.95 -7.72
N THR A 28 10.06 4.66 -7.90
CA THR A 28 9.46 3.83 -8.96
C THR A 28 7.95 3.71 -8.79
N ILE A 29 7.49 3.50 -7.55
CA ILE A 29 6.05 3.45 -7.24
C ILE A 29 5.42 4.83 -7.48
N ALA A 30 6.08 5.90 -7.06
CA ALA A 30 5.62 7.27 -7.25
C ALA A 30 5.42 7.60 -8.74
N GLU A 31 6.38 7.23 -9.58
CA GLU A 31 6.28 7.38 -11.04
C GLU A 31 5.13 6.54 -11.62
N HIS A 32 4.96 5.30 -11.18
CA HIS A 32 3.89 4.42 -11.66
C HIS A 32 2.49 4.97 -11.38
N PHE A 33 2.27 5.51 -10.17
CA PHE A 33 0.99 6.07 -9.75
C PHE A 33 0.84 7.57 -10.07
N ASN A 34 1.84 8.19 -10.70
CA ASN A 34 1.90 9.63 -10.95
C ASN A 34 1.67 10.47 -9.67
N LEU A 35 2.27 10.02 -8.57
CA LEU A 35 2.22 10.62 -7.24
C LEU A 35 3.62 11.10 -6.82
N THR A 36 3.69 11.85 -5.73
CA THR A 36 4.99 12.23 -5.15
C THR A 36 5.53 11.12 -4.25
N SER A 37 6.84 11.07 -4.04
CA SER A 37 7.45 10.15 -3.06
C SER A 37 6.90 10.36 -1.64
N GLN A 38 6.49 11.59 -1.31
CA GLN A 38 5.82 11.91 -0.05
C GLN A 38 4.44 11.23 0.02
N ASP A 39 3.65 11.27 -1.05
CA ASP A 39 2.35 10.63 -1.08
C ASP A 39 2.48 9.10 -0.96
N ILE A 40 3.45 8.49 -1.66
CA ILE A 40 3.71 7.06 -1.52
C ILE A 40 4.13 6.71 -0.09
N THR A 41 4.97 7.53 0.54
CA THR A 41 5.36 7.34 1.95
C THR A 41 4.15 7.42 2.88
N ALA A 42 3.24 8.37 2.64
CA ALA A 42 2.00 8.51 3.39
C ALA A 42 1.06 7.29 3.20
N ILE A 43 0.98 6.75 1.97
CA ILE A 43 0.23 5.53 1.64
C ILE A 43 0.83 4.31 2.35
N LEU A 44 2.16 4.13 2.28
CA LEU A 44 2.87 3.04 2.97
C LEU A 44 2.73 3.13 4.49
N ASN A 45 2.63 4.34 5.05
CA ASN A 45 2.35 4.57 6.47
C ASN A 45 0.86 4.46 6.83
N ILE A 46 -0.03 4.34 5.83
CA ILE A 46 -1.49 4.34 6.00
C ILE A 46 -1.93 5.59 6.80
N ASP A 47 -1.30 6.72 6.49
CA ASP A 47 -1.50 8.02 7.13
C ASP A 47 -1.75 9.11 6.09
N ASN A 48 -3.02 9.36 5.81
CA ASN A 48 -3.44 10.37 4.83
C ASN A 48 -3.12 11.80 5.26
N SER A 49 -2.80 12.05 6.55
CA SER A 49 -2.45 13.39 7.02
C SER A 49 -1.09 13.87 6.50
N GLN A 50 -0.24 12.95 6.05
CA GLN A 50 1.09 13.23 5.52
C GLN A 50 1.11 13.35 3.99
N MET A 51 -0.01 13.08 3.31
CA MET A 51 -0.08 13.28 1.86
C MET A 51 0.00 14.76 1.52
N SER A 52 0.74 15.06 0.46
CA SER A 52 0.70 16.35 -0.22
C SER A 52 -0.56 16.48 -1.08
N THR A 53 -1.05 15.35 -1.62
CA THR A 53 -2.27 15.29 -2.41
C THR A 53 -3.48 15.12 -1.50
N ILE A 54 -4.43 16.07 -1.56
CA ILE A 54 -5.69 15.96 -0.81
C ILE A 54 -6.61 15.00 -1.55
N LEU A 55 -6.80 13.81 -0.96
CA LEU A 55 -7.71 12.79 -1.49
C LEU A 55 -8.86 12.52 -0.52
N PRO A 56 -10.07 12.23 -1.01
CA PRO A 56 -11.12 11.64 -0.21
C PRO A 56 -10.64 10.39 0.51
N THR A 57 -11.12 10.15 1.73
CA THR A 57 -10.72 8.98 2.53
C THR A 57 -10.92 7.67 1.78
N ASN A 58 -11.99 7.54 1.00
CA ASN A 58 -12.22 6.35 0.19
C ASN A 58 -11.11 6.16 -0.85
N GLU A 59 -10.80 7.18 -1.66
CA GLU A 59 -9.73 7.12 -2.67
C GLU A 59 -8.37 6.80 -2.06
N PHE A 60 -8.05 7.37 -0.89
CA PHE A 60 -6.84 7.01 -0.16
C PHE A 60 -6.80 5.52 0.20
N ILE A 61 -7.91 4.96 0.69
CA ILE A 61 -7.98 3.52 0.99
C ILE A 61 -7.78 2.73 -0.31
N HIS A 62 -8.44 3.09 -1.42
CA HIS A 62 -8.22 2.42 -2.70
C HIS A 62 -6.75 2.42 -3.13
N LEU A 63 -6.05 3.56 -2.98
CA LEU A 63 -4.62 3.66 -3.29
C LEU A 63 -3.73 2.78 -2.41
N VAL A 64 -4.04 2.65 -1.12
CA VAL A 64 -3.30 1.70 -0.24
C VAL A 64 -3.41 0.28 -0.78
N TRP A 65 -4.59 -0.11 -1.26
CA TRP A 65 -4.80 -1.41 -1.89
C TRP A 65 -4.07 -1.53 -3.22
N ASP A 66 -4.11 -0.49 -4.07
CA ASP A 66 -3.45 -0.51 -5.37
C ASP A 66 -1.92 -0.58 -5.24
N VAL A 67 -1.34 0.17 -4.31
CA VAL A 67 0.11 0.11 -4.01
C VAL A 67 0.49 -1.28 -3.47
N ARG A 68 -0.31 -1.85 -2.58
CA ARG A 68 -0.10 -3.20 -2.07
C ARG A 68 -0.13 -4.24 -3.21
N ASP A 69 -1.13 -4.18 -4.06
CA ASP A 69 -1.28 -5.11 -5.18
C ASP A 69 -0.14 -4.96 -6.20
N PHE A 70 0.30 -3.73 -6.48
CA PHE A 70 1.48 -3.46 -7.30
C PHE A 70 2.76 -4.09 -6.72
N ILE A 71 3.02 -3.90 -5.42
CA ILE A 71 4.18 -4.52 -4.75
C ILE A 71 4.09 -6.06 -4.81
N ASN A 72 2.90 -6.62 -4.59
CA ASN A 72 2.69 -8.07 -4.65
C ASN A 72 2.92 -8.62 -6.06
N ASP A 73 2.48 -7.90 -7.08
CA ASP A 73 2.69 -8.31 -8.47
C ASP A 73 4.16 -8.23 -8.85
N GLU A 74 4.89 -7.21 -8.40
CA GLU A 74 6.35 -7.16 -8.59
C GLU A 74 7.08 -8.28 -7.83
N LEU A 75 6.67 -8.62 -6.61
CA LEU A 75 7.22 -9.82 -5.95
C LEU A 75 7.01 -11.08 -6.82
N ARG A 76 5.83 -11.24 -7.42
CA ARG A 76 5.52 -12.38 -8.29
C ARG A 76 6.30 -12.36 -9.59
N THR A 77 6.54 -11.19 -10.22
CA THR A 77 7.39 -11.09 -11.42
C THR A 77 8.83 -11.51 -11.11
N HIS A 78 9.30 -11.25 -9.90
CA HIS A 78 10.59 -11.71 -9.37
C HIS A 78 10.58 -13.17 -8.88
N GLY A 79 9.47 -13.89 -9.02
CA GLY A 79 9.34 -15.30 -8.58
C GLY A 79 9.22 -15.47 -7.06
N ILE A 80 8.98 -14.38 -6.32
CA ILE A 80 8.79 -14.38 -4.88
C ILE A 80 7.29 -14.43 -4.59
N THR A 81 6.87 -15.34 -3.71
CA THR A 81 5.47 -15.37 -3.25
C THR A 81 5.28 -14.30 -2.17
N PRO A 82 4.36 -13.33 -2.35
CA PRO A 82 4.09 -12.32 -1.34
C PRO A 82 3.61 -12.99 -0.05
N LYS A 83 4.16 -12.55 1.10
CA LYS A 83 3.67 -13.03 2.39
C LYS A 83 2.25 -12.50 2.62
N GLU A 84 1.46 -13.24 3.37
CA GLU A 84 0.15 -12.74 3.77
C GLU A 84 0.31 -11.57 4.74
N TYR A 85 -0.42 -10.49 4.49
CA TYR A 85 -0.49 -9.35 5.40
C TYR A 85 -1.35 -9.72 6.61
N SER A 86 -0.98 -9.22 7.79
CA SER A 86 -1.74 -9.50 9.01
C SER A 86 -3.14 -8.88 8.99
N TYR A 87 -3.30 -7.70 8.37
CA TYR A 87 -4.55 -6.94 8.40
C TYR A 87 -5.11 -6.53 7.02
N LEU A 88 -4.28 -6.43 5.98
CA LEU A 88 -4.73 -6.28 4.58
C LEU A 88 -4.89 -7.66 3.92
N LYS A 89 -5.86 -8.46 4.40
CA LYS A 89 -6.07 -9.84 3.92
C LYS A 89 -6.94 -9.89 2.66
N GLY A 90 -6.80 -10.96 1.87
CA GLY A 90 -7.67 -11.17 0.70
C GLY A 90 -7.43 -10.19 -0.45
N MET A 91 -8.40 -10.12 -1.35
CA MET A 91 -8.38 -9.29 -2.56
C MET A 91 -9.18 -8.00 -2.37
N LYS A 92 -8.80 -6.93 -3.08
CA LYS A 92 -9.55 -5.65 -3.10
C LYS A 92 -11.06 -5.86 -3.35
N THR A 93 -11.41 -6.85 -4.17
CA THR A 93 -12.80 -7.23 -4.53
C THR A 93 -13.63 -7.83 -3.40
N ASP A 94 -12.98 -8.31 -2.34
CA ASP A 94 -13.63 -8.89 -1.15
C ASP A 94 -14.23 -7.80 -0.24
N TYR A 95 -13.81 -6.56 -0.43
CA TYR A 95 -14.24 -5.42 0.38
C TYR A 95 -15.30 -4.62 -0.37
N TRP A 96 -16.56 -4.71 0.11
CA TRP A 96 -17.71 -4.06 -0.53
C TRP A 96 -17.57 -2.53 -0.65
N PHE A 97 -16.78 -1.90 0.22
CA PHE A 97 -16.52 -0.45 0.20
C PHE A 97 -15.38 -0.04 -0.74
N LEU A 98 -14.75 -1.02 -1.41
CA LEU A 98 -13.76 -0.80 -2.48
C LEU A 98 -14.36 -1.09 -3.87
N ARG A 99 -15.69 -1.23 -3.98
CA ARG A 99 -16.42 -1.40 -5.24
C ARG A 99 -16.93 -0.06 -5.76
#